data_AF-A0A0D2UDB6-F1
#
_entry.id   AF-A0A0D2UDB6-F1
#
_cell.length_a   1.000
_cell.length_b   1.000
_cell.length_c   1.000
_cell.angle_alpha   90.00
_cell.angle_beta   90.00
_cell.angle_gamma   90.00
#
_symmetry.space_group_name_H-M   'P 1'
#
loop_
_entity.id
_entity.type
_entity.pdbx_description
1 polymer ?
#
loop_
_entity_poly.entity_id
_entity_poly.type
_entity_poly.pdbx_seq_one_letter_code
_entity_poly.pdbx_strand_id
1 'polypeptide(L)'
;MPIATGHEREELAAELEGKKIIEDVNNPVGPFGTKEAPAVVKSYYDKRIVGCPGGEGEDEHDVVWFWLEKGKLHECPVCSQYFV
;
A
#
# COMPACT_ATOMS: atom_id res chain seq x y z
N MET A 1 21.28 -18.81 14.16
CA MET A 1 20.09 -18.75 15.02
C MET A 1 19.70 -20.16 15.45
N PRO A 2 20.23 -20.69 16.57
CA PRO A 2 20.14 -22.12 16.83
C PRO A 2 18.78 -22.58 17.38
N ILE A 3 17.94 -21.70 17.94
CA ILE A 3 16.67 -22.10 18.60
C ILE A 3 15.39 -21.43 18.06
N ALA A 4 15.49 -20.36 17.27
CA ALA A 4 14.31 -19.69 16.71
C ALA A 4 13.65 -20.58 15.64
N THR A 5 12.31 -20.63 15.63
CA THR A 5 11.52 -21.43 14.67
C THR A 5 10.29 -20.67 14.18
N GLY A 6 9.63 -21.17 13.11
CA GLY A 6 8.44 -20.52 12.55
C GLY A 6 8.69 -19.08 12.08
N HIS A 7 7.70 -18.21 12.29
CA HIS A 7 7.74 -16.81 11.87
C HIS A 7 8.87 -15.99 12.53
N GLU A 8 9.24 -16.30 13.77
CA GLU A 8 10.38 -15.67 14.44
C GLU A 8 11.68 -15.93 13.67
N ARG A 9 11.89 -17.18 13.22
CA ARG A 9 13.06 -17.53 12.40
C ARG A 9 13.04 -16.85 11.04
N GLU A 10 11.87 -16.74 10.43
CA GLU A 10 11.69 -16.07 9.12
C GLU A 10 12.06 -14.59 9.21
N GLU A 11 11.59 -13.90 10.26
CA GLU A 11 11.85 -12.48 10.47
C GLU A 11 13.33 -12.23 10.70
N LEU A 12 13.94 -12.95 11.65
CA LEU A 12 15.35 -12.80 11.95
C LEU A 12 16.25 -13.18 10.76
N ALA A 13 15.85 -14.16 9.92
CA ALA A 13 16.62 -14.50 8.72
C ALA A 13 16.59 -13.38 7.68
N ALA A 14 15.41 -12.77 7.44
CA ALA A 14 15.28 -11.64 6.54
C ALA A 14 16.11 -10.43 7.03
N GLU A 15 16.06 -10.14 8.33
CA GLU A 15 16.84 -9.05 8.94
C GLU A 15 18.36 -9.25 8.79
N LEU A 16 18.85 -10.48 8.98
CA LEU A 16 20.28 -10.79 8.78
C LEU A 16 20.72 -10.60 7.32
N GLU A 17 19.82 -10.79 6.35
CA GLU A 17 20.06 -10.47 4.94
C GLU A 17 19.87 -8.98 4.61
N GLY A 18 19.51 -8.15 5.58
CA GLY A 18 19.22 -6.73 5.39
C GLY A 18 17.91 -6.46 4.65
N LYS A 19 16.96 -7.41 4.68
CA LYS A 19 15.65 -7.32 4.02
C LYS A 19 14.53 -7.26 5.05
N LYS A 20 13.34 -6.85 4.59
CA LYS A 20 12.09 -6.97 5.36
C LYS A 20 11.22 -8.05 4.72
N ILE A 21 10.52 -8.86 5.51
CA ILE A 21 9.57 -9.84 4.95
C ILE A 21 8.46 -9.12 4.18
N ILE A 22 7.95 -8.02 4.75
CA ILE A 22 6.91 -7.20 4.15
C ILE A 22 7.58 -5.96 3.54
N GLU A 23 7.90 -6.02 2.25
CA GLU A 23 8.61 -4.94 1.55
C GLU A 23 7.67 -3.85 1.05
N ASP A 24 7.74 -2.66 1.67
CA ASP A 24 7.22 -1.39 1.15
C ASP A 24 5.83 -1.46 0.52
N VAL A 25 4.88 -2.09 1.24
CA VAL A 25 3.45 -2.15 0.91
C VAL A 25 2.59 -1.23 1.78
N ASN A 26 3.20 -0.43 2.66
CA ASN A 26 2.46 0.37 3.65
C ASN A 26 1.66 1.50 3.00
N ASN A 27 2.20 2.12 1.96
CA ASN A 27 1.61 3.26 1.28
C ASN A 27 1.60 3.05 -0.25
N PRO A 28 0.71 3.74 -0.98
CA PRO A 28 0.80 3.84 -2.43
C PRO A 28 2.16 4.41 -2.85
N VAL A 29 2.65 3.96 -4.00
CA VAL A 29 3.91 4.40 -4.59
C VAL A 29 3.62 5.43 -5.68
N GLY A 30 4.37 6.53 -5.66
CA GLY A 30 4.28 7.60 -6.65
C GLY A 30 3.70 8.89 -6.09
N PRO A 31 3.50 9.90 -6.96
CA PRO A 31 2.86 11.17 -6.60
C PRO A 31 1.34 10.98 -6.38
N PHE A 32 0.65 12.09 -6.12
CA PHE A 32 -0.81 12.12 -6.10
C PHE A 32 -1.38 11.59 -7.42
N GLY A 33 -2.13 10.49 -7.34
CA GLY A 33 -2.57 9.71 -8.49
C GLY A 33 -3.56 10.45 -9.38
N THR A 34 -3.25 10.56 -10.67
CA THR A 34 -4.16 11.08 -11.71
C THR A 34 -4.77 9.93 -12.50
N LYS A 35 -5.77 10.20 -13.33
CA LYS A 35 -6.39 9.16 -14.17
C LYS A 35 -5.39 8.52 -15.13
N GLU A 36 -4.48 9.31 -15.68
CA GLU A 36 -3.44 8.87 -16.62
C GLU A 36 -2.23 8.25 -15.89
N ALA A 37 -1.93 8.72 -14.67
CA ALA A 37 -0.84 8.23 -13.84
C ALA A 37 -1.32 8.00 -12.39
N PRO A 38 -2.05 6.90 -12.13
CA PRO A 38 -2.62 6.60 -10.82
C PRO A 38 -1.56 6.20 -9.79
N ALA A 39 -1.89 6.39 -8.52
CA ALA A 39 -1.07 5.95 -7.40
C ALA A 39 -1.10 4.41 -7.31
N VAL A 40 0.08 3.79 -7.27
CA VAL A 40 0.19 2.33 -7.36
C VAL A 40 0.15 1.70 -5.98
N VAL A 41 -0.81 0.81 -5.74
CA VAL A 41 -0.92 0.05 -4.49
C VAL A 41 -0.37 -1.35 -4.69
N LYS A 42 0.74 -1.68 -4.03
CA LYS A 42 1.26 -3.06 -4.02
C LYS A 42 0.31 -3.99 -3.26
N SER A 43 0.04 -5.17 -3.76
CA SER A 43 -0.81 -6.16 -3.07
C SER A 43 -0.34 -7.58 -3.36
N TYR A 44 -0.40 -8.45 -2.35
CA TYR A 44 -0.15 -9.89 -2.49
C TYR A 44 -1.39 -10.65 -3.02
N TYR A 45 -2.56 -10.01 -3.04
CA TYR A 45 -3.83 -10.58 -3.49
C TYR A 45 -4.49 -9.68 -4.55
N ASP A 46 -5.45 -10.22 -5.29
CA ASP A 46 -6.19 -9.47 -6.33
C ASP A 46 -7.16 -8.41 -5.76
N LYS A 47 -7.34 -8.36 -4.43
CA LYS A 47 -8.19 -7.40 -3.74
C LYS A 47 -7.56 -6.95 -2.42
N ARG A 48 -7.52 -5.64 -2.15
CA ARG A 48 -6.92 -5.04 -0.95
C ARG A 48 -7.77 -3.90 -0.40
N ILE A 49 -7.80 -3.75 0.93
CA ILE A 49 -8.36 -2.57 1.60
C ILE A 49 -7.33 -1.44 1.53
N VAL A 50 -7.74 -0.28 1.02
CA VAL A 50 -6.90 0.92 0.87
C VAL A 50 -7.56 2.08 1.59
N GLY A 51 -6.75 2.88 2.28
CA GLY A 51 -7.17 4.11 2.94
C GLY A 51 -6.53 5.32 2.27
N CYS A 52 -7.34 6.26 1.78
CA CYS A 52 -6.87 7.52 1.22
C CYS A 52 -7.03 8.63 2.28
N PRO A 53 -5.94 9.22 2.81
CA PRO A 53 -5.98 10.40 3.68
C PRO A 53 -6.03 11.72 2.91
N GLY A 54 -5.99 11.68 1.58
CA GLY A 54 -5.89 12.87 0.74
C GLY A 54 -4.47 13.18 0.28
N GLY A 55 -4.31 14.37 -0.32
CA GLY A 55 -3.03 14.96 -0.72
C GLY A 55 -2.47 15.87 0.37
N GLU A 56 -1.56 16.78 0.01
CA GLU A 56 -1.14 17.87 0.90
C GLU A 56 -2.04 19.10 0.70
N GLY A 57 -2.29 19.88 1.76
CA GLY A 57 -3.01 21.15 1.65
C GLY A 57 -4.53 20.99 1.51
N GLU A 58 -5.13 21.57 0.47
CA GLU A 58 -6.59 21.58 0.29
C GLU A 58 -7.17 20.19 -0.05
N ASP A 59 -6.31 19.25 -0.47
CA ASP A 59 -6.68 17.88 -0.79
C ASP A 59 -6.60 16.94 0.43
N GLU A 60 -6.22 17.42 1.62
CA GLU A 60 -6.26 16.66 2.88
C GLU A 60 -7.71 16.41 3.31
N HIS A 61 -8.01 15.18 3.74
CA HIS A 61 -9.33 14.83 4.27
C HIS A 61 -9.29 13.63 5.23
N ASP A 62 -10.39 13.38 5.93
CA ASP A 62 -10.53 12.18 6.77
C ASP A 62 -10.36 10.90 5.94
N VAL A 63 -9.77 9.86 6.54
CA VAL A 63 -9.42 8.64 5.81
C VAL A 63 -10.65 7.98 5.19
N VAL A 64 -10.67 7.91 3.86
CA VAL A 64 -11.67 7.16 3.11
C VAL A 64 -11.15 5.76 2.83
N TRP A 65 -11.88 4.76 3.33
CA TRP A 65 -11.56 3.35 3.12
C TRP A 65 -12.36 2.76 1.98
N PHE A 66 -11.69 2.01 1.11
CA PHE A 66 -12.33 1.33 -0.01
C PHE A 66 -11.64 0.00 -0.35
N TRP A 67 -12.38 -0.84 -1.07
CA TRP A 67 -11.85 -2.04 -1.68
C TRP A 67 -11.27 -1.69 -3.05
N LEU A 68 -9.98 -1.98 -3.25
CA LEU A 68 -9.31 -1.90 -4.54
C LEU A 68 -9.16 -3.32 -5.12
N GLU A 69 -9.48 -3.48 -6.40
CA GLU A 69 -9.44 -4.75 -7.12
C GLU A 69 -8.50 -4.65 -8.32
N LYS A 70 -7.72 -5.71 -8.57
CA LYS A 70 -6.75 -5.76 -9.66
C LYS A 70 -7.39 -5.44 -11.01
N GLY A 71 -6.75 -4.54 -11.76
CA GLY A 71 -7.18 -4.14 -13.09
C GLY A 71 -8.37 -3.18 -13.11
N LYS A 72 -8.86 -2.73 -11.95
CA LYS A 72 -9.89 -1.69 -11.84
C LYS A 72 -9.28 -0.41 -11.29
N LEU A 73 -9.45 0.66 -12.04
CA LEU A 73 -9.10 2.00 -11.61
C LEU A 73 -10.12 2.47 -10.56
N HIS A 74 -9.66 2.92 -9.39
CA HIS A 74 -10.52 3.47 -8.34
C HIS A 74 -10.24 4.97 -8.19
N GLU A 75 -11.29 5.78 -8.11
CA GLU A 75 -11.22 7.21 -7.85
C GLU A 75 -11.71 7.49 -6.42
N CYS A 76 -10.91 8.20 -5.63
CA CYS A 76 -11.34 8.64 -4.30
C CYS A 76 -12.48 9.65 -4.45
N PRO A 77 -13.63 9.46 -3.76
CA PRO A 77 -14.79 10.32 -3.91
C PRO A 77 -14.63 11.72 -3.28
N VAL A 78 -13.50 12.00 -2.60
CA VAL A 78 -13.24 13.26 -1.90
C VAL A 78 -12.17 14.08 -2.61
N CYS A 79 -10.95 13.56 -2.74
CA CYS A 79 -9.84 14.26 -3.37
C CYS A 79 -9.67 13.95 -4.87
N SER A 80 -10.51 13.10 -5.46
CA SER A 80 -10.41 12.69 -6.88
C SER A 80 -9.09 12.00 -7.26
N GLN A 81 -8.30 11.53 -6.28
CA GLN A 81 -7.10 10.74 -6.53
C GLN A 81 -7.43 9.37 -7.10
N TYR A 82 -6.64 8.91 -8.06
CA TYR A 82 -6.79 7.61 -8.70
C TYR A 82 -5.80 6.56 -8.17
N PHE A 83 -6.28 5.32 -8.00
CA PHE A 83 -5.52 4.18 -7.47
C PHE A 83 -5.64 2.96 -8.38
N VAL A 84 -4.54 2.18 -8.47
CA VAL A 84 -4.45 0.88 -9.16
C VAL A 84 -3.73 -0.17 -8.35
#